data_AF-A0A166W3V9-F1
#
_entry.id   AF-A0A166W3V9-F1
#
_cell.length_a   1.000
_cell.length_b   1.000
_cell.length_c   1.000
_cell.angle_alpha   90.00
_cell.angle_beta   90.00
_cell.angle_gamma   90.00
#
_symmetry.space_group_name_H-M   'P 1'
#
loop_
_entity.id
_entity.type
_entity.pdbx_description
1 polymer ?
#
loop_
_entity_poly.entity_id
_entity_poly.type
_entity_poly.pdbx_seq_one_letter_code
_entity_poly.pdbx_strand_id
1 'polypeptide(L)'
;MNSFINKTIIDTPRVLEEAVIMDELVKIRCEQVHRRFVCLHQDQQVFTTCPECRDRVVVMAKLFLKTCPDDWYSGTGVYILNSLINTTEDSRASTDGMDIAAMISFRWKLGQLADRILKTLELSVPSNTTCILWSKLEWQKERQMRLDESVFDRSWDCIWRQCIDGKLLPQPSVEQGPEFIQFQQYLVAAIRESALDHKDNEELVKKILRLTEEAKALDPELRRGTLG
;
A
#
# COMPACT_ATOMS: atom_id res chain seq x y z
N MET A 1 7.80 -35.45 -29.20
CA MET A 1 6.47 -34.80 -29.09
C MET A 1 6.34 -34.26 -27.68
N ASN A 2 6.68 -32.99 -27.49
CA ASN A 2 6.62 -32.30 -26.20
C ASN A 2 5.23 -31.68 -26.04
N SER A 3 4.39 -32.30 -25.23
CA SER A 3 3.16 -31.69 -24.74
C SER A 3 3.51 -30.75 -23.58
N PHE A 4 3.73 -29.48 -23.90
CA PHE A 4 3.69 -28.42 -22.90
C PHE A 4 2.27 -28.35 -22.35
N ILE A 5 2.11 -28.81 -21.11
CA ILE A 5 0.86 -28.68 -20.37
C ILE A 5 0.70 -27.19 -20.04
N ASN A 6 -0.10 -26.50 -20.85
CA ASN A 6 -0.72 -25.24 -20.46
C ASN A 6 -1.60 -25.51 -19.24
N LYS A 7 -1.07 -25.25 -18.05
CA LYS A 7 -1.86 -25.07 -16.84
C LYS A 7 -1.99 -23.59 -16.58
N THR A 8 -2.87 -22.94 -17.32
CA THR A 8 -3.52 -21.71 -16.86
C THR A 8 -4.47 -22.11 -15.72
N ILE A 9 -3.90 -22.39 -14.55
CA ILE A 9 -4.68 -22.30 -13.33
C ILE A 9 -4.89 -20.79 -13.17
N ILE A 10 -6.11 -20.34 -13.42
CA ILE A 10 -6.55 -19.00 -12.99
C ILE A 10 -6.59 -19.09 -11.48
N ASP A 11 -5.43 -18.98 -10.87
CA ASP A 11 -5.28 -19.00 -9.44
C ASP A 11 -5.77 -17.64 -8.96
N THR A 12 -6.85 -17.63 -8.19
CA THR A 12 -7.41 -16.36 -7.69
C THR A 12 -6.37 -15.73 -6.78
N PRO A 13 -6.00 -14.45 -6.96
CA PRO A 13 -4.99 -13.83 -6.12
C PRO A 13 -5.31 -14.00 -4.65
N ARG A 14 -4.29 -14.24 -3.83
CA ARG A 14 -4.46 -14.26 -2.38
C ARG A 14 -4.93 -12.87 -1.90
N VAL A 15 -6.08 -12.87 -1.24
CA VAL A 15 -6.72 -11.68 -0.64
C VAL A 15 -6.72 -11.80 0.88
N LEU A 16 -6.89 -10.66 1.57
CA LEU A 16 -7.15 -10.66 3.01
C LEU A 16 -8.57 -11.18 3.23
N GLU A 17 -8.75 -12.20 4.08
CA GLU A 17 -10.06 -12.78 4.37
C GLU A 17 -11.03 -11.72 4.92
N GLU A 18 -10.52 -10.79 5.72
CA GLU A 18 -11.26 -9.68 6.30
C GLU A 18 -11.26 -8.41 5.44
N ALA A 19 -10.91 -8.48 4.15
CA ALA A 19 -10.89 -7.32 3.25
C ALA A 19 -12.24 -6.59 3.22
N VAL A 20 -13.36 -7.32 3.24
CA VAL A 20 -14.71 -6.75 3.28
C VAL A 20 -14.92 -5.92 4.55
N ILE A 21 -14.41 -6.39 5.71
CA ILE A 21 -14.51 -5.66 6.97
C ILE A 21 -13.68 -4.38 6.89
N MET A 22 -12.45 -4.47 6.38
CA MET A 22 -11.61 -3.30 6.17
C MET A 22 -12.28 -2.28 5.23
N ASP A 23 -12.87 -2.73 4.12
CA ASP A 23 -13.58 -1.90 3.15
C ASP A 23 -14.75 -1.13 3.75
N GLU A 24 -15.49 -1.73 4.68
CA GLU A 24 -16.55 -1.04 5.41
C GLU A 24 -15.99 -0.05 6.43
N LEU A 25 -14.94 -0.42 7.17
CA LEU A 25 -14.34 0.44 8.19
C LEU A 25 -13.70 1.71 7.60
N VAL A 26 -13.05 1.62 6.43
CA VAL A 26 -12.42 2.76 5.74
C VAL A 26 -13.45 3.73 5.16
N LYS A 27 -14.71 3.33 4.96
CA LYS A 27 -15.79 4.21 4.48
C LYS A 27 -16.39 5.06 5.59
N ILE A 28 -16.31 4.59 6.85
CA ILE A 28 -16.88 5.31 7.98
C ILE A 28 -16.18 6.67 8.11
N ARG A 29 -16.96 7.73 8.28
CA ARG A 29 -16.51 9.09 8.55
C ARG A 29 -17.13 9.53 9.87
N CYS A 30 -16.34 10.15 10.73
CA CYS A 30 -16.87 10.80 11.93
C CYS A 30 -17.09 12.28 11.64
N GLU A 31 -18.27 12.79 11.95
CA GLU A 31 -18.58 14.21 11.83
C GLU A 31 -18.05 15.03 13.01
N GLN A 32 -17.55 14.36 14.06
CA GLN A 32 -16.98 15.05 15.21
C GLN A 32 -15.60 15.60 14.88
N VAL A 33 -15.33 16.83 15.32
CA VAL A 33 -14.00 17.45 15.19
C VAL A 33 -13.05 16.74 16.15
N HIS A 34 -12.25 15.81 15.63
CA HIS A 34 -11.13 15.22 16.35
C HIS A 34 -10.02 16.27 16.44
N ARG A 35 -9.85 16.89 17.61
CA ARG A 35 -8.75 17.82 17.84
C ARG A 35 -7.46 17.02 18.05
N ARG A 36 -6.39 17.44 17.37
CA ARG A 36 -5.02 16.97 17.65
C ARG A 36 -4.73 17.16 19.15
N PHE A 37 -3.92 16.26 19.70
CA PHE A 37 -3.40 16.28 21.07
C PHE A 37 -3.26 17.71 21.60
N VAL A 38 -4.02 18.03 22.64
CA VAL A 38 -3.73 19.20 23.47
C VAL A 38 -2.96 18.65 24.66
N CYS A 39 -1.64 18.86 24.66
CA CYS A 39 -0.84 18.63 25.85
C CYS A 39 -1.24 19.71 26.87
N LEU A 40 -2.21 19.39 27.73
CA LEU A 40 -2.52 20.24 28.87
C LEU A 40 -1.35 20.08 29.84
N HIS A 41 -0.74 21.20 30.26
CA HIS A 41 0.27 21.19 31.32
C HIS A 41 -0.24 20.33 32.50
N GLN A 42 0.57 19.35 32.94
CA GLN A 42 0.31 18.36 34.02
C GLN A 42 -0.24 16.97 33.59
N ASP A 43 0.38 16.32 32.61
CA ASP A 43 0.23 14.87 32.30
C ASP A 43 -1.20 14.35 32.02
N GLN A 44 -2.19 15.23 31.89
CA GLN A 44 -3.56 14.86 31.54
C GLN A 44 -3.70 14.73 30.03
N GLN A 45 -3.54 13.51 29.55
CA GLN A 45 -3.88 13.13 28.18
C GLN A 45 -5.40 12.90 28.09
N VAL A 46 -6.08 13.73 27.30
CA VAL A 46 -7.52 13.59 27.02
C VAL A 46 -7.70 12.81 25.71
N PHE A 47 -8.69 11.93 25.63
CA PHE A 47 -9.04 11.21 24.40
C PHE A 47 -9.31 12.22 23.27
N THR A 48 -8.52 12.13 22.19
CA THR A 48 -8.63 12.98 21.00
C THR A 48 -9.74 12.53 20.04
N THR A 49 -10.30 11.33 20.28
CA THR A 49 -11.34 10.70 19.45
C THR A 49 -12.52 10.22 20.30
N CYS A 50 -13.71 10.15 19.70
CA CYS A 50 -14.87 9.56 20.38
C CYS A 50 -14.71 8.04 20.54
N PRO A 51 -15.38 7.40 21.51
CA PRO A 51 -15.24 5.96 21.77
C PRO A 51 -15.46 5.08 20.53
N GLU A 52 -16.49 5.37 19.73
CA GLU A 52 -16.78 4.62 18.50
C GLU A 52 -15.67 4.73 17.46
N CYS A 53 -15.05 5.91 17.33
CA CYS A 53 -13.90 6.09 16.45
C CYS A 53 -12.67 5.36 16.98
N ARG A 54 -12.48 5.36 18.29
CA ARG A 54 -11.38 4.62 18.91
C ARG A 54 -11.51 3.14 18.61
N ASP A 55 -12.67 2.55 18.87
CA ASP A 55 -12.93 1.13 18.65
C ASP A 55 -12.75 0.75 17.18
N ARG A 56 -13.32 1.57 16.28
CA ARG A 56 -13.11 1.40 14.83
C ARG A 56 -11.64 1.37 14.47
N VAL A 57 -10.85 2.33 14.95
CA VAL A 57 -9.43 2.44 14.64
C VAL A 57 -8.63 1.29 15.25
N VAL A 58 -8.99 0.79 16.44
CA VAL A 58 -8.40 -0.44 16.99
C VAL A 58 -8.62 -1.61 16.05
N VAL A 59 -9.85 -1.80 15.55
CA VAL A 59 -10.16 -2.90 14.63
C VAL A 59 -9.39 -2.75 13.32
N MET A 60 -9.37 -1.54 12.74
CA MET A 60 -8.57 -1.26 11.55
C MET A 60 -7.10 -1.59 11.78
N ALA A 61 -6.51 -1.15 12.89
CA ALA A 61 -5.10 -1.40 13.20
C ALA A 61 -4.80 -2.91 13.35
N LYS A 62 -5.66 -3.66 14.05
CA LYS A 62 -5.52 -5.13 14.19
C LYS A 62 -5.57 -5.85 12.84
N LEU A 63 -6.46 -5.43 11.93
CA LEU A 63 -6.54 -6.00 10.60
C LEU A 63 -5.33 -5.62 9.75
N PHE A 64 -4.90 -4.35 9.81
CA PHE A 64 -3.76 -3.86 9.03
C PHE A 64 -2.42 -4.44 9.49
N LEU A 65 -2.29 -4.82 10.76
CA LEU A 65 -1.11 -5.57 11.25
C LEU A 65 -0.94 -6.94 10.58
N LYS A 66 -2.01 -7.49 9.96
CA LYS A 66 -1.94 -8.74 9.18
C LYS A 66 -1.45 -8.53 7.74
N THR A 67 -1.27 -7.27 7.31
CA THR A 67 -0.90 -6.90 5.95
C THR A 67 0.54 -6.38 5.87
N CYS A 68 0.98 -6.00 4.67
CA CYS A 68 2.29 -5.46 4.35
C CYS A 68 3.44 -6.28 4.95
N PRO A 69 3.53 -7.59 4.64
CA PRO A 69 4.62 -8.41 5.13
C PRO A 69 5.98 -7.81 4.70
N ASP A 70 6.96 -7.87 5.60
CA ASP A 70 8.33 -7.35 5.45
C ASP A 70 8.48 -5.83 5.39
N ASP A 71 7.44 -5.11 4.96
CA ASP A 71 7.41 -3.64 4.93
C ASP A 71 7.61 -3.03 6.33
N TRP A 72 7.22 -3.76 7.39
CA TRP A 72 7.37 -3.33 8.78
C TRP A 72 8.81 -3.24 9.29
N TYR A 73 9.75 -3.96 8.68
CA TYR A 73 11.10 -4.11 9.24
C TYR A 73 12.14 -3.23 8.55
N SER A 74 11.72 -2.30 7.69
CA SER A 74 12.63 -1.42 6.96
C SER A 74 12.11 0.01 6.85
N GLY A 75 13.02 0.98 6.72
CA GLY A 75 12.70 2.40 6.53
C GLY A 75 11.74 2.93 7.59
N THR A 76 10.62 3.50 7.14
CA THR A 76 9.55 4.04 8.00
C THR A 76 8.58 2.99 8.53
N GLY A 77 8.73 1.72 8.12
CA GLY A 77 7.87 0.62 8.53
C GLY A 77 7.87 0.36 10.04
N VAL A 78 9.05 0.45 10.69
CA VAL A 78 9.19 0.22 12.14
C VAL A 78 8.38 1.25 12.92
N TYR A 79 8.40 2.51 12.48
CA TYR A 79 7.62 3.59 13.08
C TYR A 79 6.11 3.34 12.95
N ILE A 80 5.65 2.90 11.78
CA ILE A 80 4.23 2.59 11.56
C ILE A 80 3.81 1.37 12.36
N LEU A 81 4.63 0.31 12.39
CA LEU A 81 4.36 -0.89 13.17
C LEU A 81 4.16 -0.55 14.66
N ASN A 82 5.09 0.21 15.25
CA ASN A 82 4.98 0.65 16.64
C ASN A 82 3.73 1.50 16.86
N SER A 83 3.41 2.40 15.93
CA SER A 83 2.20 3.23 16.01
C SER A 83 0.92 2.40 15.96
N LEU A 84 0.88 1.36 15.13
CA LEU A 84 -0.24 0.41 15.05
C LEU A 84 -0.37 -0.41 16.34
N ILE A 85 0.73 -0.98 16.85
CA ILE A 85 0.75 -1.75 18.10
C ILE A 85 0.26 -0.88 19.27
N ASN A 86 0.82 0.32 19.43
CA ASN A 86 0.40 1.28 20.46
C ASN A 86 -1.09 1.59 20.31
N THR A 87 -1.58 1.77 19.08
CA THR A 87 -3.01 1.98 18.82
C THR A 87 -3.87 0.77 19.18
N THR A 88 -3.34 -0.44 19.21
CA THR A 88 -4.09 -1.62 19.67
C THR A 88 -4.04 -1.85 21.17
N GLU A 89 -2.98 -1.40 21.84
CA GLU A 89 -2.69 -1.72 23.25
C GLU A 89 -2.96 -0.58 24.22
N ASP A 90 -2.73 0.67 23.80
CA ASP A 90 -2.88 1.85 24.65
C ASP A 90 -4.00 2.77 24.14
N SER A 91 -5.03 2.92 24.97
CA SER A 91 -6.14 3.84 24.72
C SER A 91 -5.71 5.31 24.55
N ARG A 92 -4.51 5.66 25.03
CA ARG A 92 -3.91 7.01 24.99
C ARG A 92 -2.75 7.15 23.99
N ALA A 93 -2.52 6.15 23.15
CA ALA A 93 -1.44 6.16 22.16
C ALA A 93 -1.42 7.46 21.36
N SER A 94 -0.27 8.14 21.38
CA SER A 94 0.02 9.27 20.51
C SER A 94 0.85 8.82 19.32
N THR A 95 0.47 9.33 18.16
CA THR A 95 1.14 9.10 16.88
C THR A 95 1.52 10.48 16.37
N ASP A 96 2.82 10.76 16.25
CA ASP A 96 3.43 12.10 16.07
C ASP A 96 2.85 12.87 14.86
N GLY A 97 1.64 13.42 14.99
CA GLY A 97 0.88 14.06 13.91
C GLY A 97 0.19 13.12 12.92
N MET A 98 0.50 11.81 12.92
CA MET A 98 -0.13 10.81 12.06
C MET A 98 -1.51 10.41 12.60
N ASP A 99 -2.53 10.37 11.75
CA ASP A 99 -3.84 9.79 12.08
C ASP A 99 -3.86 8.35 11.56
N ILE A 100 -3.95 7.37 12.45
CA ILE A 100 -3.91 5.95 12.08
C ILE A 100 -5.05 5.56 11.14
N ALA A 101 -6.24 6.14 11.31
CA ALA A 101 -7.35 5.87 10.40
C ALA A 101 -7.04 6.39 8.99
N ALA A 102 -6.49 7.61 8.91
CA ALA A 102 -6.12 8.23 7.64
C ALA A 102 -4.97 7.48 6.95
N MET A 103 -3.94 7.09 7.71
CA MET A 103 -2.81 6.31 7.23
C MET A 103 -3.26 4.94 6.69
N ILE A 104 -4.06 4.18 7.45
CA ILE A 104 -4.57 2.88 7.01
C ILE A 104 -5.44 3.05 5.76
N SER A 105 -6.36 4.01 5.75
CA SER A 105 -7.26 4.24 4.61
C SER A 105 -6.48 4.60 3.34
N PHE A 106 -5.46 5.46 3.47
CA PHE A 106 -4.59 5.84 2.35
C PHE A 106 -3.85 4.63 1.76
N ARG A 107 -3.18 3.86 2.62
CA ARG A 107 -2.42 2.67 2.17
C ARG A 107 -3.31 1.58 1.60
N TRP A 108 -4.47 1.35 2.22
CA TRP A 108 -5.47 0.40 1.74
C TRP A 108 -5.98 0.77 0.34
N LYS A 109 -6.36 2.04 0.13
CA LYS A 109 -6.80 2.55 -1.16
C LYS A 109 -5.71 2.47 -2.23
N LEU A 110 -4.46 2.76 -1.89
CA LEU A 110 -3.33 2.59 -2.81
C LEU A 110 -3.13 1.12 -3.18
N GLY A 111 -3.19 0.20 -2.23
CA GLY A 111 -3.14 -1.24 -2.52
C GLY A 111 -4.22 -1.67 -3.51
N GLN A 112 -5.46 -1.26 -3.26
CA GLN A 112 -6.58 -1.52 -4.18
C GLN A 112 -6.41 -0.86 -5.54
N LEU A 113 -5.84 0.35 -5.59
CA LEU A 113 -5.54 1.03 -6.85
C LEU A 113 -4.53 0.23 -7.67
N ALA A 114 -3.46 -0.26 -7.05
CA ALA A 114 -2.47 -1.09 -7.73
C ALA A 114 -3.11 -2.34 -8.34
N ASP A 115 -3.91 -3.08 -7.55
CA ASP A 115 -4.59 -4.28 -8.04
C ASP A 115 -5.57 -3.98 -9.20
N ARG A 116 -6.29 -2.85 -9.12
CA ARG A 116 -7.16 -2.39 -10.22
C ARG A 116 -6.37 -2.01 -11.47
N ILE A 117 -5.22 -1.37 -11.32
CA ILE A 117 -4.33 -1.01 -12.46
C ILE A 117 -3.88 -2.29 -13.16
N LEU A 118 -3.38 -3.30 -12.41
CA LEU A 118 -2.97 -4.57 -13.00
C LEU A 118 -4.11 -5.25 -13.74
N LYS A 119 -5.31 -5.30 -13.13
CA LYS A 119 -6.50 -5.85 -13.77
C LYS A 119 -6.90 -5.10 -15.05
N THR A 120 -6.85 -3.78 -15.04
CA THR A 120 -7.23 -2.93 -16.18
C THR A 120 -6.28 -3.09 -17.36
N LEU A 121 -4.99 -3.33 -17.06
CA LEU A 121 -3.95 -3.51 -18.05
C LEU A 121 -3.68 -4.99 -18.38
N GLU A 122 -4.47 -5.91 -17.81
CA GLU A 122 -4.34 -7.36 -17.97
C GLU A 122 -2.92 -7.88 -17.66
N LEU A 123 -2.28 -7.30 -16.64
CA LEU A 123 -0.94 -7.67 -16.20
C LEU A 123 -0.96 -8.84 -15.21
N SER A 124 0.15 -9.59 -15.17
CA SER A 124 0.37 -10.61 -14.15
C SER A 124 0.35 -10.01 -12.74
N VAL A 125 -0.27 -10.73 -11.81
CA VAL A 125 -0.30 -10.37 -10.39
C VAL A 125 0.95 -10.94 -9.71
N PRO A 126 1.86 -10.11 -9.17
CA PRO A 126 3.08 -10.55 -8.52
C PRO A 126 2.84 -11.59 -7.43
N SER A 127 3.52 -12.74 -7.52
CA SER A 127 3.35 -13.88 -6.61
C SER A 127 1.89 -14.29 -6.37
N ASN A 128 1.01 -14.04 -7.36
CA ASN A 128 -0.44 -14.24 -7.27
C ASN A 128 -1.05 -13.70 -5.95
N THR A 129 -0.60 -12.53 -5.48
CA THR A 129 -1.01 -11.96 -4.20
C THR A 129 -1.36 -10.48 -4.38
N THR A 130 -2.46 -10.02 -3.77
CA THR A 130 -2.86 -8.60 -3.81
C THR A 130 -1.79 -7.67 -3.25
N CYS A 131 -1.78 -6.43 -3.73
CA CYS A 131 -0.74 -5.46 -3.39
C CYS A 131 -0.53 -5.32 -1.88
N ILE A 132 -1.58 -5.32 -1.06
CA ILE A 132 -1.47 -5.11 0.39
C ILE A 132 -0.90 -6.33 1.14
N LEU A 133 -0.99 -7.52 0.55
CA LEU A 133 -0.46 -8.76 1.13
C LEU A 133 0.85 -9.20 0.49
N TRP A 134 1.26 -8.53 -0.58
CA TRP A 134 2.44 -8.91 -1.34
C TRP A 134 3.71 -8.68 -0.51
N SER A 135 4.61 -9.67 -0.54
CA SER A 135 5.94 -9.59 0.05
C SER A 135 6.97 -9.45 -1.06
N LYS A 136 7.71 -8.34 -1.05
CA LYS A 136 8.85 -8.14 -1.94
C LYS A 136 9.93 -9.21 -1.73
N LEU A 137 10.18 -9.59 -0.48
CA LEU A 137 11.20 -10.56 -0.12
C LEU A 137 10.87 -11.96 -0.65
N GLU A 138 9.63 -12.41 -0.46
CA GLU A 138 9.19 -13.72 -0.96
C GLU A 138 9.16 -13.73 -2.49
N TRP A 139 8.65 -12.66 -3.12
CA TRP A 139 8.67 -12.51 -4.57
C TRP A 139 10.09 -12.62 -5.16
N GLN A 140 11.07 -11.98 -4.51
CA GLN A 140 12.47 -12.07 -4.91
C GLN A 140 13.01 -13.49 -4.83
N LYS A 141 12.76 -14.17 -3.71
CA LYS A 141 13.19 -15.56 -3.50
C LYS A 141 12.59 -16.47 -4.56
N GLU A 142 11.30 -16.32 -4.85
CA GLU A 142 10.61 -17.11 -5.88
C GLU A 142 11.23 -16.93 -7.26
N ARG A 143 11.52 -15.69 -7.66
CA ARG A 143 12.15 -15.42 -8.96
C ARG A 143 13.57 -15.96 -9.04
N GLN A 144 14.37 -15.77 -8.00
CA GLN A 144 15.74 -16.28 -7.95
C GLN A 144 15.78 -17.80 -8.12
N MET A 145 14.83 -18.52 -7.50
CA MET A 145 14.74 -19.99 -7.63
C MET A 145 14.24 -20.45 -9.00
N ARG A 146 13.29 -19.73 -9.62
CA ARG A 146 12.60 -20.20 -10.84
C ARG A 146 13.34 -19.86 -12.13
N LEU A 147 14.03 -18.72 -12.18
CA LEU A 147 14.49 -18.12 -13.44
C LEU A 147 16.00 -17.95 -13.52
N ASP A 148 16.76 -18.21 -12.45
CA ASP A 148 18.20 -17.86 -12.34
C ASP A 148 18.46 -16.38 -12.74
N GLU A 149 17.44 -15.54 -12.59
CA GLU A 149 17.45 -14.14 -13.00
C GLU A 149 17.87 -13.25 -11.82
N SER A 150 18.77 -12.30 -12.09
CA SER A 150 19.02 -11.20 -11.17
C SER A 150 17.78 -10.31 -11.09
N VAL A 151 17.06 -10.39 -9.98
CA VAL A 151 15.83 -9.62 -9.75
C VAL A 151 16.07 -8.11 -9.80
N PHE A 152 17.23 -7.67 -9.28
CA PHE A 152 17.69 -6.29 -9.33
C PHE A 152 18.76 -6.14 -10.39
N ASP A 153 18.32 -5.88 -11.62
CA ASP A 153 19.21 -5.61 -12.73
C ASP A 153 18.87 -4.26 -13.38
N ARG A 154 19.52 -3.98 -14.51
CA ARG A 154 19.30 -2.75 -15.27
C ARG A 154 17.83 -2.56 -15.68
N SER A 155 17.07 -3.64 -15.92
CA SER A 155 15.65 -3.52 -16.29
C SER A 155 14.82 -3.05 -15.10
N TRP A 156 15.03 -3.64 -13.91
CA TRP A 156 14.40 -3.15 -12.68
C TRP A 156 14.70 -1.67 -12.45
N ASP A 157 15.98 -1.30 -12.49
CA ASP A 157 16.43 0.08 -12.24
C ASP A 157 15.84 1.07 -13.26
N CYS A 158 15.70 0.64 -14.52
CA CYS A 158 15.13 1.47 -15.57
C CYS A 158 13.64 1.72 -15.34
N ILE A 159 12.86 0.68 -15.07
CA ILE A 159 11.42 0.81 -14.80
C ILE A 159 11.20 1.63 -13.52
N TRP A 160 11.96 1.32 -12.47
CA TRP A 160 11.93 2.04 -11.19
C TRP A 160 12.20 3.53 -11.37
N ARG A 161 13.24 3.90 -12.14
CA ARG A 161 13.57 5.29 -12.40
C ARG A 161 12.48 6.00 -13.21
N GLN A 162 11.88 5.35 -14.20
CA GLN A 162 10.75 5.93 -14.94
C GLN A 162 9.54 6.20 -14.02
N CYS A 163 9.25 5.31 -13.06
CA CYS A 163 8.20 5.53 -12.07
C CYS A 163 8.51 6.72 -11.15
N ILE A 164 9.78 6.88 -10.71
CA ILE A 164 10.21 8.04 -9.92
C ILE A 164 10.08 9.33 -10.71
N ASP A 165 10.64 9.37 -11.92
CA ASP A 165 10.66 10.57 -12.77
C ASP A 165 9.23 10.99 -13.16
N GLY A 166 8.36 9.99 -13.36
CA GLY A 166 6.93 10.18 -13.61
C GLY A 166 6.10 10.56 -12.37
N LYS A 167 6.70 10.62 -11.18
CA LYS A 167 6.01 10.90 -9.90
C LYS A 167 4.84 9.95 -9.63
N LEU A 168 5.06 8.66 -9.89
CA LEU A 168 4.02 7.63 -9.76
C LEU A 168 3.40 7.61 -8.36
N LEU A 169 4.21 7.75 -7.33
CA LEU A 169 3.76 7.59 -5.95
C LEU A 169 2.93 8.80 -5.50
N PRO A 170 1.65 8.61 -5.11
CA PRO A 170 0.87 9.70 -4.55
C PRO A 170 1.49 10.18 -3.23
N GLN A 171 1.65 11.50 -3.09
CA GLN A 171 2.22 12.08 -1.88
C GLN A 171 1.19 12.07 -0.74
N PRO A 172 1.53 11.50 0.42
CA PRO A 172 0.64 11.51 1.59
C PRO A 172 0.66 12.87 2.30
N SER A 173 -0.42 13.18 3.01
CA SER A 173 -0.46 14.29 3.97
C SER A 173 0.26 13.91 5.27
N VAL A 174 0.50 14.90 6.14
CA VAL A 174 1.08 14.67 7.48
C VAL A 174 0.26 13.63 8.27
N GLU A 175 -1.08 13.70 8.17
CA GLU A 175 -1.97 12.75 8.83
C GLU A 175 -1.88 11.34 8.26
N GLN A 176 -1.61 11.21 6.96
CA GLN A 176 -1.48 9.91 6.29
C GLN A 176 -0.11 9.27 6.56
N GLY A 177 0.84 10.02 7.11
CA GLY A 177 2.16 9.53 7.47
C GLY A 177 3.09 9.38 6.25
N PRO A 178 4.06 8.46 6.30
CA PRO A 178 5.06 8.33 5.27
C PRO A 178 4.54 7.58 4.03
N GLU A 179 5.23 7.79 2.92
CA GLU A 179 5.01 7.17 1.62
C GLU A 179 4.82 5.64 1.69
N PHE A 180 3.90 5.12 0.85
CA PHE A 180 3.62 3.69 0.74
C PHE A 180 4.37 3.07 -0.44
N ILE A 181 5.67 2.89 -0.27
CA ILE A 181 6.60 2.48 -1.34
C ILE A 181 6.22 1.13 -1.96
N GLN A 182 5.58 0.23 -1.20
CA GLN A 182 5.09 -1.07 -1.70
C GLN A 182 4.16 -0.93 -2.91
N PHE A 183 3.36 0.14 -3.01
CA PHE A 183 2.55 0.44 -4.21
C PHE A 183 3.40 0.48 -5.48
N GLN A 184 4.50 1.23 -5.46
CA GLN A 184 5.40 1.34 -6.59
C GLN A 184 6.16 0.03 -6.83
N GLN A 185 6.69 -0.60 -5.77
CA GLN A 185 7.44 -1.84 -5.89
C GLN A 185 6.61 -2.97 -6.51
N TYR A 186 5.34 -3.07 -6.13
CA TYR A 186 4.41 -4.06 -6.64
C TYR A 186 4.10 -3.85 -8.13
N LEU A 187 3.86 -2.61 -8.56
CA LEU A 187 3.64 -2.29 -9.98
C LEU A 187 4.90 -2.58 -10.81
N VAL A 188 6.09 -2.23 -10.31
CA VAL A 188 7.37 -2.56 -10.98
C VAL A 188 7.56 -4.07 -11.10
N ALA A 189 7.22 -4.83 -10.04
CA ALA A 189 7.27 -6.29 -10.05
C ALA A 189 6.34 -6.88 -11.11
N ALA A 190 5.11 -6.36 -11.27
CA ALA A 190 4.15 -6.83 -12.25
C ALA A 190 4.59 -6.58 -13.70
N ILE A 191 5.15 -5.40 -13.98
CA ILE A 191 5.75 -5.07 -15.28
C ILE A 191 6.86 -6.08 -15.58
N ARG A 192 7.73 -6.36 -14.60
CA ARG A 192 8.82 -7.33 -14.74
C ARG A 192 8.35 -8.76 -14.96
N GLU A 193 7.27 -9.18 -14.32
CA GLU A 193 6.66 -10.51 -14.55
C GLU A 193 6.02 -10.64 -15.92
N SER A 194 5.60 -9.53 -16.53
CA SER A 194 4.98 -9.55 -17.86
C SER A 194 5.97 -9.83 -19.00
N ALA A 195 7.28 -9.88 -18.71
CA ALA A 195 8.36 -10.27 -19.63
C ALA A 195 8.33 -9.54 -20.99
N LEU A 196 7.90 -8.27 -20.99
CA LEU A 196 7.80 -7.43 -22.19
C LEU A 196 9.15 -6.84 -22.58
N ASP A 197 9.30 -6.47 -23.86
CA ASP A 197 10.48 -5.77 -24.34
C ASP A 197 10.60 -4.34 -23.74
N HIS A 198 11.75 -3.70 -23.92
CA HIS A 198 12.00 -2.37 -23.33
C HIS A 198 11.03 -1.29 -23.78
N LYS A 199 10.59 -1.30 -25.05
CA LYS A 199 9.72 -0.26 -25.60
C LYS A 199 8.29 -0.44 -25.07
N ASP A 200 7.86 -1.68 -24.96
CA ASP A 200 6.58 -2.05 -24.38
C ASP A 200 6.52 -1.72 -22.87
N ASN A 201 7.64 -1.84 -22.15
CA ASN A 201 7.74 -1.42 -20.75
C ASN A 201 7.56 0.09 -20.57
N GLU A 202 8.17 0.92 -21.43
CA GLU A 202 8.02 2.39 -21.35
C GLU A 202 6.57 2.82 -21.58
N GLU A 203 5.92 2.26 -22.61
CA GLU A 203 4.51 2.53 -22.89
C GLU A 203 3.60 2.05 -21.75
N LEU A 204 3.93 0.91 -21.14
CA LEU A 204 3.20 0.39 -19.99
C LEU A 204 3.33 1.31 -18.76
N VAL A 205 4.53 1.81 -18.47
CA VAL A 205 4.74 2.78 -17.39
C VAL A 205 3.92 4.05 -17.64
N LYS A 206 3.89 4.57 -18.87
CA LYS A 206 3.04 5.74 -19.21
C LYS A 206 1.56 5.49 -18.94
N LYS A 207 1.05 4.30 -19.28
CA LYS A 207 -0.35 3.93 -18.99
C LYS A 207 -0.63 3.86 -17.49
N ILE A 208 0.28 3.26 -16.72
CA ILE A 208 0.18 3.17 -15.25
C ILE A 208 0.19 4.57 -14.61
N LEU A 209 1.08 5.45 -15.06
CA LEU A 209 1.12 6.85 -14.61
C LEU A 209 -0.20 7.56 -14.88
N ARG A 210 -0.74 7.42 -16.09
CA ARG A 210 -2.03 8.04 -16.46
C ARG A 210 -3.18 7.54 -15.57
N LEU A 211 -3.32 6.23 -15.39
CA LEU A 211 -4.35 5.64 -14.53
C LEU A 211 -4.23 6.10 -13.07
N THR A 212 -3.00 6.29 -12.60
CA THR A 212 -2.74 6.78 -11.24
C THR A 212 -3.15 8.24 -11.09
N GLU A 213 -2.83 9.11 -12.07
CA GLU A 213 -3.27 10.50 -12.08
C GLU A 213 -4.80 10.64 -12.19
N GLU A 214 -5.46 9.82 -13.00
CA GLU A 214 -6.92 9.76 -13.08
C GLU A 214 -7.53 9.39 -11.72
N ALA A 215 -6.97 8.38 -11.03
CA ALA A 215 -7.42 7.99 -9.70
C ALA A 215 -7.23 9.11 -8.67
N LYS A 216 -6.08 9.81 -8.69
CA LYS A 216 -5.82 10.98 -7.84
C LYS A 216 -6.78 12.13 -8.09
N ALA A 217 -7.22 12.31 -9.34
CA ALA A 217 -8.18 13.35 -9.69
C ALA A 217 -9.58 13.06 -9.12
N LEU A 218 -9.94 11.78 -8.99
CA LEU A 218 -11.25 11.31 -8.54
C LEU A 218 -11.34 11.09 -7.03
N ASP A 219 -10.23 10.77 -6.35
CA ASP A 219 -10.20 10.53 -4.91
C ASP A 219 -9.35 11.59 -4.18
N PRO A 220 -9.98 12.52 -3.44
CA PRO A 220 -9.26 13.52 -2.66
C PRO A 220 -8.27 12.96 -1.65
N GLU A 221 -8.45 11.72 -1.16
CA GLU A 221 -7.51 11.10 -0.21
C GLU A 221 -6.21 10.66 -0.89
N LEU A 222 -6.22 10.45 -2.20
CA LEU A 222 -5.03 10.14 -2.99
C LEU A 222 -4.33 11.41 -3.50
N ARG A 223 -4.99 12.57 -3.42
CA ARG A 223 -4.50 13.84 -3.97
C ARG A 223 -3.61 14.64 -3.00
N ARG A 224 -3.70 14.38 -1.69
CA ARG A 224 -3.17 15.29 -0.65
C ARG A 224 -1.65 15.20 -0.46
N GLY A 225 -0.93 15.82 -1.38
CA GLY A 225 0.41 16.35 -1.17
C GLY A 225 0.47 17.81 -1.63
N THR A 226 -0.13 18.71 -0.85
CA THR A 226 0.16 20.15 -0.97
C THR A 226 0.71 20.60 0.37
N LEU A 227 2.03 20.53 0.52
CA LEU A 227 2.73 21.47 1.37
C LEU A 227 2.80 22.78 0.57
N GLY A 228 2.18 23.83 1.12
CA GLY A 228 2.66 25.19 0.89
C GLY A 228 4.00 25.39 1.60
#